data_AF-A0A1E4JFD3-F1
#
_entry.id   AF-A0A1E4JFD3-F1
#
_cell.length_a   1.000
_cell.length_b   1.000
_cell.length_c   1.000
_cell.angle_alpha   90.00
_cell.angle_beta   90.00
_cell.angle_gamma   90.00
#
_symmetry.space_group_name_H-M   'P 1'
#
loop_
_entity.id
_entity.type
_entity.pdbx_description
1 polymer ?
#
loop_
_entity_poly.entity_id
_entity_poly.type
_entity_poly.pdbx_seq_one_letter_code
_entity_poly.pdbx_strand_id
1 'polypeptide(L)'
;MVSRQETARQLLTPGEVMQLSPDQELVLLSGLAPIRARKLRYFRDRNFTARLAPALVLSSGRYADRPKPRSDDWSDQVRGTDARLNQGADAAGGEDDGGMQQQLHLGLPEPVARTADVAETQNAQIAPDDDDVAADKRAMDQAQGLSAVARGYGINEGAHRDLVPGF
;
A
#
# COMPACT_ATOMS: atom_id res chain seq x y z
N MET A 1 52.56 11.92 -11.88
CA MET A 1 51.85 10.81 -11.19
C MET A 1 50.37 10.98 -11.51
N VAL A 2 49.78 10.13 -12.36
CA VAL A 2 48.39 10.32 -12.82
C VAL A 2 47.49 9.46 -11.92
N SER A 3 46.71 10.12 -11.06
CA SER A 3 45.73 9.45 -10.20
C SER A 3 44.57 8.94 -11.06
N ARG A 4 44.29 7.63 -10.99
CA ARG A 4 43.06 7.04 -11.55
C ARG A 4 42.05 6.97 -10.41
N GLN A 5 41.13 7.92 -10.37
CA GLN A 5 39.99 7.86 -9.47
C GLN A 5 38.95 6.92 -10.08
N GLU A 6 38.79 5.75 -9.48
CA GLU A 6 37.76 4.78 -9.83
C GLU A 6 36.54 5.06 -8.95
N THR A 7 35.45 5.55 -9.56
CA THR A 7 34.17 5.76 -8.87
C THR A 7 33.20 4.65 -9.26
N ALA A 8 32.66 3.94 -8.27
CA ALA A 8 31.71 2.87 -8.52
C ALA A 8 30.40 3.44 -9.11
N ARG A 9 30.07 3.03 -10.33
CA ARG A 9 28.81 3.39 -10.99
C ARG A 9 27.72 2.40 -10.59
N GLN A 10 26.52 2.93 -10.31
CA GLN A 10 25.34 2.09 -10.12
C GLN A 10 25.07 1.26 -11.38
N LEU A 11 24.78 -0.03 -11.20
CA LEU A 11 24.44 -0.92 -12.33
C LEU A 11 23.10 -0.53 -12.97
N LEU A 12 22.15 -0.08 -12.14
CA LEU A 12 20.84 0.44 -12.52
C LEU A 12 20.50 1.61 -11.61
N THR A 13 19.95 2.67 -12.19
CA THR A 13 19.42 3.83 -11.47
C THR A 13 18.00 3.53 -10.96
N PRO A 14 17.52 4.24 -9.92
CA PRO A 14 16.14 4.08 -9.45
C PRO A 14 15.09 4.26 -10.55
N GLY A 15 15.29 5.23 -11.46
CA GLY A 15 14.39 5.45 -12.59
C GLY A 15 14.31 4.26 -13.54
N GLU A 16 15.44 3.61 -13.84
CA GLU A 16 15.46 2.40 -14.67
C GLU A 16 14.77 1.21 -13.99
N VAL A 17 14.88 1.11 -12.66
CA VAL A 17 14.17 0.06 -11.89
C VAL A 17 12.66 0.30 -11.93
N MET A 18 12.20 1.54 -11.77
CA MET A 18 10.78 1.89 -11.84
C MET A 18 10.18 1.70 -13.23
N GLN A 19 11.00 1.83 -14.28
CA GLN A 19 10.59 1.65 -15.68
C GLN A 19 10.85 0.23 -16.21
N LEU A 20 11.15 -0.75 -15.34
CA LEU A 20 11.31 -2.13 -15.78
C LEU A 20 10.05 -2.65 -16.47
N SER A 21 10.25 -3.31 -17.60
CA SER A 21 9.17 -3.96 -18.32
C SER A 21 8.46 -4.98 -17.41
N PRO A 22 7.13 -5.14 -17.50
CA PRO A 22 6.39 -6.09 -16.68
C PRO A 22 6.86 -7.55 -16.80
N ASP A 23 7.49 -7.91 -17.93
CA ASP A 23 8.07 -9.23 -18.20
C ASP A 23 9.50 -9.40 -17.70
N GLN A 24 10.08 -8.38 -17.05
CA GLN A 24 11.42 -8.42 -16.46
C GLN A 24 11.34 -8.34 -14.93
N GLU A 25 12.38 -8.85 -14.26
CA GLU A 25 12.55 -8.73 -12.82
C GLU A 25 14.02 -8.77 -12.41
N LEU A 26 14.30 -8.29 -11.20
CA LEU A 26 15.61 -8.40 -10.58
C LEU A 26 15.54 -9.48 -9.50
N VAL A 27 16.41 -10.49 -9.63
CA VAL A 27 16.53 -11.59 -8.67
C VAL A 27 17.77 -11.34 -7.83
N LEU A 28 17.55 -11.20 -6.52
CA LEU A 28 18.59 -10.98 -5.52
C LEU A 28 18.78 -12.27 -4.74
N LEU A 29 19.93 -12.91 -4.91
CA LEU A 29 20.30 -14.14 -4.22
C LEU A 29 21.56 -13.88 -3.40
N SER A 30 21.55 -14.27 -2.13
CA SER A 30 22.69 -14.08 -1.24
C SER A 30 23.94 -14.74 -1.81
N GLY A 31 25.04 -13.99 -1.85
CA GLY A 31 26.33 -14.47 -2.38
C GLY A 31 26.44 -14.48 -3.91
N LEU A 32 25.41 -14.05 -4.64
CA LEU A 32 25.46 -13.89 -6.09
C LEU A 32 25.31 -12.41 -6.48
N ALA A 33 25.88 -12.05 -7.63
CA ALA A 33 25.60 -10.76 -8.23
C ALA A 33 24.12 -10.65 -8.60
N PRO A 34 23.50 -9.45 -8.52
CA PRO A 34 22.11 -9.25 -8.93
C PRO A 34 21.86 -9.74 -10.36
N ILE A 35 20.78 -10.50 -10.55
CA ILE A 35 20.45 -11.09 -11.84
C ILE A 35 19.25 -10.35 -12.42
N ARG A 36 19.42 -9.82 -13.64
CA ARG A 36 18.29 -9.32 -14.43
C ARG A 36 17.68 -10.47 -15.21
N ALA A 37 16.48 -10.87 -14.83
CA ALA A 37 15.77 -12.01 -15.39
C ALA A 37 14.55 -11.58 -16.22
N ARG A 38 14.04 -12.52 -17.01
CA ARG A 38 12.72 -12.42 -17.66
C ARG A 38 11.76 -13.38 -16.98
N LYS A 39 10.56 -12.90 -16.67
CA LYS A 39 9.50 -13.71 -16.08
C LYS A 39 9.09 -14.82 -17.03
N LEU A 40 9.09 -16.04 -16.52
CA LEU A 40 8.55 -17.19 -17.25
C LEU A 40 7.02 -17.18 -17.22
N ARG A 41 6.40 -17.63 -18.31
CA ARG A 41 4.95 -17.89 -18.36
C ARG A 41 4.75 -19.39 -18.28
N TYR A 42 4.33 -19.89 -17.11
CA TYR A 42 4.25 -21.34 -16.84
C TYR A 42 3.42 -22.10 -17.87
N PHE A 43 2.37 -21.48 -18.41
CA PHE A 43 1.51 -22.08 -19.44
C PHE A 43 2.14 -22.10 -20.85
N ARG A 44 3.24 -21.37 -21.09
CA ARG A 44 3.97 -21.36 -22.37
C ARG A 44 5.20 -22.25 -22.37
N ASP A 45 5.76 -22.52 -21.19
CA ASP A 45 6.99 -23.29 -21.07
C ASP A 45 6.69 -24.78 -20.91
N ARG A 46 7.22 -25.59 -21.84
CA ARG A 46 7.05 -27.06 -21.90
C ARG A 46 7.45 -27.81 -20.63
N ASN A 47 8.32 -27.24 -19.79
CA ASN A 47 8.72 -27.86 -18.54
C ASN A 47 7.59 -27.83 -17.50
N PHE A 48 6.65 -26.88 -17.64
CA PHE A 48 5.55 -26.68 -16.70
C PHE A 48 4.19 -27.12 -17.27
N THR A 49 4.07 -27.37 -18.57
CA THR A 49 2.80 -27.78 -19.20
C THR A 49 2.25 -29.09 -18.66
N ALA A 50 3.11 -30.03 -18.23
CA ALA A 50 2.68 -31.29 -17.62
C ALA A 50 1.90 -31.11 -16.30
N ARG A 51 2.04 -29.94 -15.64
CA ARG A 51 1.34 -29.59 -14.39
C ARG A 51 0.23 -28.57 -14.60
N LEU A 52 -0.07 -28.22 -15.86
CA LEU A 52 -1.08 -27.23 -16.19
C LEU A 52 -2.47 -27.84 -15.97
N ALA A 53 -3.22 -27.30 -15.00
CA ALA A 53 -4.63 -27.60 -14.85
C ALA A 53 -5.46 -26.91 -15.95
N PRO A 54 -6.63 -27.46 -16.32
CA PRO A 54 -7.55 -26.76 -17.21
C PRO A 54 -7.94 -25.40 -16.63
N ALA A 55 -8.16 -24.42 -17.49
CA ALA A 55 -8.63 -23.10 -17.07
C ALA A 55 -9.97 -23.21 -16.33
N LEU A 56 -10.17 -22.41 -15.29
CA LEU A 56 -11.43 -22.37 -14.57
C LEU A 56 -12.56 -21.91 -15.51
N VAL A 57 -13.67 -22.63 -15.48
CA VAL A 57 -14.92 -22.20 -16.12
C VAL A 57 -15.66 -21.32 -15.12
N LEU A 58 -15.82 -20.03 -15.46
CA LEU A 58 -16.63 -19.12 -14.67
C LEU A 58 -18.10 -19.58 -14.72
N SER A 59 -18.70 -19.76 -13.54
CA SER A 59 -20.12 -20.10 -13.42
C SER A 59 -20.76 -19.16 -12.40
N SER A 60 -22.08 -18.95 -12.50
CA SER A 60 -22.83 -18.17 -11.51
C SER A 60 -22.91 -18.82 -10.13
N GLY A 61 -22.47 -20.08 -10.01
CA GLY A 61 -22.49 -20.87 -8.78
C GLY A 61 -21.12 -21.03 -8.11
N ARG A 62 -20.96 -22.13 -7.38
CA ARG A 62 -19.68 -22.46 -6.74
C ARG A 62 -18.71 -23.04 -7.77
N TYR A 63 -17.46 -22.61 -7.72
CA TYR A 63 -16.40 -23.17 -8.56
C TYR A 63 -16.11 -24.64 -8.22
N ALA A 64 -15.88 -25.45 -9.25
CA ALA A 64 -15.64 -26.90 -9.10
C ALA A 64 -14.30 -27.23 -8.43
N ASP A 65 -13.32 -26.34 -8.55
CA ASP A 65 -11.98 -26.44 -7.96
C ASP A 65 -11.90 -25.80 -6.56
N ARG A 66 -13.03 -25.31 -6.02
CA ARG A 66 -13.07 -24.78 -4.66
C ARG A 66 -12.60 -25.86 -3.68
N PRO A 67 -11.61 -25.58 -2.80
CA PRO A 67 -11.17 -26.53 -1.79
C PRO A 67 -12.33 -26.89 -0.86
N LYS A 68 -12.31 -28.12 -0.34
CA LYS A 68 -13.32 -28.57 0.63
C LYS A 68 -13.34 -27.58 1.80
N PRO A 69 -14.53 -27.06 2.21
CA PRO A 69 -14.60 -26.17 3.35
C PRO A 69 -14.02 -26.88 4.57
N ARG A 70 -13.09 -26.19 5.25
CA ARG A 70 -12.53 -26.63 6.52
C ARG A 70 -13.53 -26.22 7.61
N SER A 71 -13.77 -27.11 8.57
CA SER A 71 -14.52 -26.75 9.78
C SER A 71 -13.70 -25.75 10.58
N ASP A 72 -14.34 -24.67 11.00
CA ASP A 72 -13.76 -23.71 11.92
C ASP A 72 -14.78 -23.40 13.02
N ASP A 73 -14.29 -23.10 14.22
CA ASP A 73 -15.13 -22.87 15.40
C ASP A 73 -15.81 -21.49 15.38
N TRP A 74 -15.61 -20.70 14.31
CA TRP A 74 -15.98 -19.29 14.22
C TRP A 74 -17.16 -19.05 13.28
N SER A 75 -17.32 -19.87 12.23
CA SER A 75 -18.34 -19.73 11.19
C SER A 75 -19.76 -19.78 11.73
N ASP A 76 -19.97 -20.52 12.82
CA ASP A 76 -21.25 -20.62 13.52
C ASP A 76 -21.37 -19.67 14.73
N GLN A 77 -20.34 -18.84 14.99
CA GLN A 77 -20.32 -17.85 16.06
C GLN A 77 -20.74 -16.47 15.55
N VAL A 78 -21.89 -16.39 14.88
CA VAL A 78 -22.49 -15.10 14.52
C VAL A 78 -23.06 -14.47 15.80
N ARG A 79 -22.37 -13.46 16.33
CA ARG A 79 -22.88 -12.64 17.45
C ARG A 79 -23.66 -11.46 16.89
N GLY A 80 -24.85 -11.22 17.45
CA GLY A 80 -25.62 -10.01 17.14
C GLY A 80 -24.93 -8.76 17.66
N THR A 81 -25.41 -7.60 17.23
CA THR A 81 -24.96 -6.30 17.76
C THR A 81 -25.31 -6.19 19.25
N ASP A 82 -24.33 -5.85 20.08
CA ASP A 82 -24.57 -5.59 21.51
C ASP A 82 -25.14 -4.17 21.69
N ALA A 83 -26.37 -4.08 22.17
CA ALA A 83 -27.08 -2.82 22.40
C ALA A 83 -26.36 -1.90 23.41
N ARG A 84 -25.51 -2.43 24.29
CA ARG A 84 -24.69 -1.62 25.21
C ARG A 84 -23.61 -0.82 24.50
N LEU A 85 -23.03 -1.38 23.44
CA LEU A 85 -21.99 -0.71 22.65
C LEU A 85 -22.56 0.40 21.74
N ASN A 86 -23.86 0.34 21.44
CA ASN A 86 -24.55 1.36 20.65
C ASN A 86 -24.70 2.71 21.39
N GLN A 87 -24.68 2.69 22.73
CA GLN A 87 -24.90 3.89 23.55
C GLN A 87 -23.71 4.87 23.54
N GLY A 88 -22.51 4.41 23.18
CA GLY A 88 -21.31 5.24 23.10
C GLY A 88 -21.22 6.13 21.86
N ALA A 89 -22.00 5.84 20.81
CA ALA A 89 -22.04 6.66 19.60
C ALA A 89 -22.90 7.93 19.78
N ASP A 90 -24.01 7.83 20.51
CA ASP A 90 -24.92 8.96 20.77
C ASP A 90 -24.48 9.81 21.98
N ALA A 91 -23.67 9.25 22.88
CA ALA A 91 -23.14 9.97 24.05
C ALA A 91 -21.94 10.89 23.73
N ALA A 92 -21.43 10.88 22.50
CA ALA A 92 -20.39 11.81 22.05
C ALA A 92 -20.89 13.26 21.82
N GLY A 93 -22.14 13.56 22.21
CA GLY A 93 -22.72 14.89 22.27
C GLY A 93 -22.92 15.42 23.70
N GLY A 94 -22.16 14.92 24.69
CA GLY A 94 -22.19 15.40 26.07
C GLY A 94 -21.34 16.65 26.26
N GLU A 95 -21.95 17.70 26.82
CA GLU A 95 -21.44 19.01 27.21
C GLU A 95 -19.91 19.16 27.28
N ASP A 96 -19.43 20.10 26.45
CA ASP A 96 -18.04 20.49 26.23
C ASP A 96 -17.35 20.99 27.50
N ASP A 97 -16.62 20.09 28.17
CA ASP A 97 -15.67 20.44 29.24
C ASP A 97 -14.23 20.11 28.78
N GLY A 98 -13.72 20.91 27.84
CA GLY A 98 -12.29 21.20 27.65
C GLY A 98 -11.32 20.07 27.27
N GLY A 99 -11.80 18.87 26.91
CA GLY A 99 -10.98 17.73 26.49
C GLY A 99 -10.67 17.69 24.99
N MET A 100 -9.49 17.16 24.62
CA MET A 100 -9.13 16.89 23.21
C MET A 100 -10.14 15.91 22.60
N GLN A 101 -10.93 16.37 21.64
CA GLN A 101 -11.94 15.54 20.98
C GLN A 101 -11.28 14.41 20.18
N GLN A 102 -11.53 13.16 20.59
CA GLN A 102 -11.11 11.97 19.83
C GLN A 102 -12.21 11.61 18.83
N GLN A 103 -12.21 12.24 17.67
CA GLN A 103 -13.08 11.84 16.57
C GLN A 103 -12.58 10.54 15.92
N LEU A 104 -13.35 9.47 16.07
CA LEU A 104 -13.17 8.21 15.33
C LEU A 104 -13.57 8.42 13.86
N HIS A 105 -12.63 8.87 13.04
CA HIS A 105 -12.79 8.85 11.59
C HIS A 105 -12.62 7.41 11.08
N LEU A 106 -13.66 6.58 11.24
CA LEU A 106 -13.76 5.37 10.42
C LEU A 106 -14.02 5.81 8.99
N GLY A 107 -12.95 5.91 8.20
CA GLY A 107 -13.00 6.21 6.78
C GLY A 107 -13.64 5.06 5.98
N LEU A 108 -14.92 4.80 6.21
CA LEU A 108 -15.73 4.10 5.25
C LEU A 108 -16.00 5.10 4.12
N PRO A 109 -15.48 4.89 2.90
CA PRO A 109 -15.83 5.75 1.79
C PRO A 109 -17.34 5.67 1.62
N GLU A 110 -18.00 6.83 1.72
CA GLU A 110 -19.37 6.99 1.28
C GLU A 110 -19.45 6.39 -0.13
N PRO A 111 -20.42 5.50 -0.44
CA PRO A 111 -20.54 4.94 -1.77
C PRO A 111 -20.98 6.07 -2.70
N VAL A 112 -20.00 6.82 -3.21
CA VAL A 112 -20.21 7.72 -4.34
C VAL A 112 -20.63 6.81 -5.47
N ALA A 113 -21.93 6.81 -5.76
CA ALA A 113 -22.44 6.23 -6.99
C ALA A 113 -21.71 6.95 -8.12
N ARG A 114 -20.66 6.32 -8.65
CA ARG A 114 -20.03 6.78 -9.89
C ARG A 114 -21.09 6.63 -10.97
N THR A 115 -21.78 7.72 -11.27
CA THR A 115 -22.42 7.86 -12.57
C THR A 115 -21.31 7.71 -13.59
N ALA A 116 -21.47 6.71 -14.46
CA ALA A 116 -20.54 6.49 -15.56
C ALA A 116 -20.73 7.64 -16.53
N ASP A 117 -19.99 8.73 -16.32
CA ASP A 117 -19.95 9.83 -17.27
C ASP A 117 -19.23 9.33 -18.53
N VAL A 118 -20.00 9.32 -19.61
CA VAL A 118 -19.59 8.97 -20.96
C VAL A 118 -18.35 9.77 -21.32
N ALA A 119 -17.34 9.07 -21.84
CA ALA A 119 -16.05 9.63 -22.24
C ALA A 119 -16.21 10.89 -23.12
N GLU A 120 -16.04 12.06 -22.51
CA GLU A 120 -15.75 13.29 -23.23
C GLU A 120 -14.24 13.44 -23.32
N THR A 121 -13.76 13.42 -24.56
CA THR A 121 -12.36 13.63 -24.91
C THR A 121 -12.05 15.11 -24.69
N GLN A 122 -11.57 15.48 -23.50
CA GLN A 122 -11.13 16.85 -23.22
C GLN A 122 -9.69 17.00 -23.69
N ASN A 123 -9.54 17.69 -24.82
CA ASN A 123 -8.25 18.14 -25.35
C ASN A 123 -7.45 18.86 -24.27
N ALA A 124 -6.20 18.44 -24.07
CA ALA A 124 -5.24 19.15 -23.22
C ALA A 124 -4.88 20.49 -23.88
N GLN A 125 -5.60 21.56 -23.51
CA GLN A 125 -5.11 22.91 -23.71
C GLN A 125 -4.07 23.19 -22.63
N ILE A 126 -2.81 23.21 -23.06
CA ILE A 126 -1.67 23.65 -22.25
C ILE A 126 -1.89 25.15 -21.96
N ALA A 127 -2.15 25.49 -20.70
CA ALA A 127 -2.07 26.86 -20.23
C ALA A 127 -0.59 27.29 -20.19
N PRO A 128 -0.25 28.54 -20.56
CA PRO A 128 1.11 29.03 -20.37
C PRO A 128 1.42 29.14 -18.87
N ASP A 129 2.58 28.62 -18.48
CA ASP A 129 3.18 28.82 -17.16
C ASP A 129 3.46 30.33 -17.00
N ASP A 130 2.78 30.99 -16.05
CA ASP A 130 3.17 32.32 -15.61
C ASP A 130 4.38 32.14 -14.66
N ASP A 131 5.58 32.45 -15.15
CA ASP A 131 6.85 32.43 -14.40
C ASP A 131 6.89 33.48 -13.26
N ASP A 132 6.03 33.36 -12.23
CA ASP A 132 6.13 34.18 -11.02
C ASP A 132 7.15 33.57 -10.04
N VAL A 133 8.43 33.83 -10.33
CA VAL A 133 9.60 33.46 -9.51
C VAL A 133 9.46 33.94 -8.05
N ALA A 134 8.67 34.99 -7.79
CA ALA A 134 8.45 35.49 -6.43
C ALA A 134 7.43 34.64 -5.65
N ALA A 135 6.49 33.97 -6.31
CA ALA A 135 5.61 32.99 -5.67
C ALA A 135 6.40 31.73 -5.27
N ASP A 136 7.27 31.26 -6.15
CA ASP A 136 8.11 30.08 -5.93
C ASP A 136 9.10 30.27 -4.77
N LYS A 137 9.72 31.46 -4.69
CA LYS A 137 10.60 31.80 -3.56
C LYS A 137 9.85 31.83 -2.23
N ARG A 138 8.62 32.34 -2.21
CA ARG A 138 7.77 32.37 -1.00
C ARG A 138 7.38 30.96 -0.55
N ALA A 139 7.16 30.03 -1.48
CA ALA A 139 6.90 28.62 -1.16
C ALA A 139 8.14 27.93 -0.55
N MET A 140 9.34 28.18 -1.10
CA MET A 140 10.59 27.66 -0.57
C MET A 140 10.91 28.19 0.84
N ASP A 141 10.70 29.47 1.09
CA ASP A 141 10.93 30.09 2.41
C ASP A 141 9.97 29.54 3.49
N GLN A 142 8.73 29.19 3.13
CA GLN A 142 7.78 28.55 4.05
C GLN A 142 8.18 27.12 4.43
N ALA A 143 8.79 26.37 3.51
CA ALA A 143 9.25 25.00 3.76
C ALA A 143 10.49 24.95 4.68
N GLN A 144 11.32 25.99 4.68
CA GLN A 144 12.51 26.07 5.53
C GLN A 144 12.21 26.46 6.99
N GLY A 145 10.99 26.91 7.29
CA GLY A 145 10.56 27.29 8.65
C GLY A 145 10.20 26.13 9.59
N LEU A 146 10.21 24.88 9.10
CA LEU A 146 9.94 23.70 9.92
C LEU A 146 11.25 23.17 10.53
N SER A 147 11.36 23.32 11.84
CA SER A 147 12.52 22.97 12.65
C SER A 147 12.94 21.49 12.51
N ALA A 148 14.24 21.25 12.61
CA ALA A 148 14.81 19.92 12.68
C ALA A 148 14.21 19.13 13.85
N VAL A 149 13.64 17.96 13.55
CA VAL A 149 13.12 17.01 14.53
C VAL A 149 14.23 16.62 15.52
N ALA A 150 14.19 17.24 16.71
CA ALA A 150 15.09 16.97 17.81
C ALA A 150 14.45 15.90 18.72
N ARG A 151 14.77 14.62 18.42
CA ARG A 151 14.60 13.37 19.20
C ARG A 151 13.73 12.33 18.49
N GLY A 152 14.38 11.28 17.98
CA GLY A 152 13.75 9.99 17.73
C GLY A 152 13.94 9.08 18.94
N TYR A 153 12.85 8.55 19.50
CA TYR A 153 12.93 7.41 20.41
C TYR A 153 12.96 6.12 19.57
N GLY A 154 14.01 5.32 19.75
CA GLY A 154 14.09 3.99 19.16
C GLY A 154 13.19 3.03 19.93
N ILE A 155 12.10 2.58 19.31
CA ILE A 155 11.33 1.43 19.80
C ILE A 155 11.97 0.19 19.19
N ASN A 156 13.04 -0.28 19.83
CA ASN A 156 13.50 -1.64 19.62
C ASN A 156 14.28 -2.12 20.86
N GLU A 157 13.54 -2.57 21.88
CA GLU A 157 14.08 -3.52 22.84
C GLU A 157 13.06 -4.64 23.03
N GLY A 158 13.37 -5.80 22.45
CA GLY A 158 12.78 -7.06 22.84
C GLY A 158 13.29 -7.41 24.23
N ALA A 159 12.46 -7.20 25.24
CA ALA A 159 12.63 -7.80 26.56
C ALA A 159 11.26 -8.00 27.21
N HIS A 160 10.73 -9.21 27.04
CA HIS A 160 9.95 -9.96 28.03
C HIS A 160 9.03 -9.11 28.94
N ARG A 161 7.93 -8.57 28.40
CA ARG A 161 6.86 -8.02 29.23
C ARG A 161 5.52 -8.52 28.72
N ASP A 162 5.09 -9.64 29.31
CA ASP A 162 3.72 -10.13 29.23
C ASP A 162 2.78 -9.06 29.79
N LEU A 163 1.88 -8.55 28.95
CA LEU A 163 0.88 -7.55 29.35
C LEU A 163 -0.53 -8.17 29.42
N VAL A 164 -0.63 -9.47 29.68
CA VAL A 164 -1.91 -10.13 29.95
C VAL A 164 -1.99 -10.43 31.45
N PRO A 165 -2.89 -9.81 32.22
CA PRO A 165 -3.22 -10.28 33.55
C PRO A 165 -3.93 -11.62 33.43
N GLY A 166 -3.40 -12.64 34.10
CA GLY A 166 -4.07 -13.93 34.24
C GLY A 166 -5.28 -13.86 35.19
N PHE A 167 -6.25 -14.73 34.88
CA PHE A 167 -7.52 -15.08 35.52
C PHE A 167 -8.73 -14.21 35.16
#